data_AF-A0A940S8E5-F1
#
_entry.id   AF-A0A940S8E5-F1
#
_cell.length_a   1.000
_cell.length_b   1.000
_cell.length_c   1.000
_cell.angle_alpha   90.00
_cell.angle_beta   90.00
_cell.angle_gamma   90.00
#
_symmetry.space_group_name_H-M   'P 1'
#
loop_
_entity.id
_entity.type
_entity.pdbx_description
1 polymer ?
#
loop_
_entity_poly.entity_id
_entity_poly.type
_entity_poly.pdbx_seq_one_letter_code
_entity_poly.pdbx_strand_id
1 'polypeptide(L)'
;MEPRLQMREVTIPVADASLMGTLALPHNAQSLVVFAHGSGSSRFSPRNQYVATELNRASIGTLLMDLLSEQEDTGPAPRFDIELLAVRLAQATAWISAKQTTRLSFGYFGASTGAAAAIRAARVSSVPIEAIVSRGGRPDLAGRDVLAAVNAPTLLVVGGLDVNVIEVNREAFALLECPKDLVIVPGATHLFEEPGTLEAVARHAVQWFERYLGA
;
A
#
# COMPACT_ATOMS: atom_id res chain seq x y z
N MET A 1 -2.19 22.00 -22.96
CA MET A 1 -2.51 20.55 -22.94
C MET A 1 -1.57 19.95 -21.92
N GLU A 2 -2.07 19.51 -20.76
CA GLU A 2 -1.20 18.87 -19.76
C GLU A 2 -0.61 17.58 -20.37
N PRO A 3 0.67 17.29 -20.12
CA PRO A 3 1.28 16.06 -20.62
C PRO A 3 0.50 14.86 -20.05
N ARG A 4 0.11 13.94 -20.94
CA ARG A 4 -0.57 12.71 -20.53
C ARG A 4 0.35 11.94 -19.58
N LEU A 5 -0.16 11.58 -18.40
CA LEU A 5 0.58 10.77 -17.43
C LEU A 5 1.09 9.49 -18.11
N GLN A 6 2.41 9.27 -18.04
CA GLN A 6 3.03 8.07 -18.58
C GLN A 6 3.23 7.04 -17.48
N MET A 7 2.68 5.86 -17.70
CA MET A 7 3.02 4.67 -16.92
C MET A 7 4.27 4.03 -17.52
N ARG A 8 5.22 3.67 -16.65
CA ARG A 8 6.49 3.08 -17.04
C ARG A 8 6.71 1.78 -16.29
N GLU A 9 7.00 0.71 -17.02
CA GLU A 9 7.52 -0.50 -16.40
C GLU A 9 8.95 -0.24 -15.89
N VAL A 10 9.23 -0.76 -14.70
CA VAL A 10 10.51 -0.63 -14.02
C VAL A 10 10.92 -1.96 -13.43
N THR A 11 12.24 -2.20 -13.41
CA THR A 11 12.85 -3.31 -12.68
C THR A 11 13.52 -2.76 -11.43
N ILE A 12 13.11 -3.29 -10.28
CA ILE A 12 13.50 -2.86 -8.95
C ILE A 12 14.51 -3.89 -8.41
N PRO A 13 15.80 -3.56 -8.34
CA PRO A 13 16.79 -4.41 -7.70
C PRO A 13 16.52 -4.45 -6.20
N VAL A 14 16.39 -5.66 -5.69
CA VAL A 14 16.32 -5.99 -4.26
C VAL A 14 17.48 -6.95 -3.96
N ALA A 15 17.79 -7.19 -2.68
CA ALA A 15 19.07 -7.83 -2.28
C ALA A 15 19.50 -9.04 -3.15
N ASP A 16 18.60 -9.99 -3.36
CA ASP A 16 18.81 -11.29 -4.01
C ASP A 16 17.84 -11.53 -5.17
N ALA A 17 17.08 -10.52 -5.61
CA ALA A 17 16.11 -10.64 -6.69
C ALA A 17 15.94 -9.33 -7.48
N SER A 18 15.14 -9.39 -8.55
CA SER A 18 14.68 -8.21 -9.30
C SER A 18 13.17 -8.27 -9.41
N LEU A 19 12.49 -7.25 -8.89
CA LEU A 19 11.04 -7.17 -8.86
C LEU A 19 10.54 -6.26 -9.97
N MET A 20 9.39 -6.61 -10.55
CA MET A 20 8.77 -5.79 -11.57
C MET A 20 7.82 -4.78 -10.95
N GLY A 21 7.76 -3.59 -11.51
CA GLY A 21 6.82 -2.55 -11.10
C GLY A 21 6.34 -1.68 -12.24
N THR A 22 5.21 -1.03 -12.01
CA THR A 22 4.58 -0.02 -12.88
C THR A 22 4.59 1.30 -12.13
N LEU A 23 5.43 2.23 -12.58
CA LEU A 23 5.58 3.56 -12.01
C LEU A 23 4.75 4.57 -12.80
N ALA A 24 3.95 5.36 -12.10
CA ALA A 24 3.29 6.53 -12.64
C ALA A 24 3.63 7.76 -11.78
N LEU A 25 4.21 8.78 -12.40
CA LEU A 25 4.59 10.03 -11.73
C LEU A 25 3.94 11.21 -12.44
N PRO A 26 2.89 11.82 -11.85
CA PRO A 26 2.34 13.08 -12.32
C PRO A 26 3.41 14.18 -12.39
N HIS A 27 3.21 15.15 -13.26
CA HIS A 27 4.11 16.30 -13.36
C HIS A 27 4.11 17.06 -12.03
N ASN A 28 5.29 17.37 -11.50
CA ASN A 28 5.48 17.97 -10.17
C ASN A 28 4.93 17.15 -8.99
N ALA A 29 4.79 15.82 -9.12
CA ALA A 29 4.40 15.00 -7.98
C ALA A 29 5.36 15.24 -6.80
N GLN A 30 4.80 15.59 -5.64
CA GLN A 30 5.54 15.76 -4.39
C GLN A 30 5.51 14.51 -3.51
N SER A 31 4.64 13.56 -3.86
CA SER A 31 4.42 12.34 -3.09
C SER A 31 4.34 11.11 -3.98
N LEU A 32 4.72 9.95 -3.44
CA LEU A 32 4.56 8.66 -4.08
C LEU A 32 4.00 7.61 -3.12
N VAL A 33 2.99 6.88 -3.57
CA VAL A 33 2.40 5.74 -2.86
C VAL A 33 2.90 4.43 -3.46
N VAL A 34 3.55 3.59 -2.66
CA VAL A 34 3.98 2.24 -3.06
C VAL A 34 2.91 1.22 -2.65
N PHE A 35 2.50 0.38 -3.59
CA PHE A 35 1.46 -0.60 -3.38
C PHE A 35 2.04 -1.96 -2.99
N ALA A 36 1.52 -2.53 -1.90
CA ALA A 36 1.72 -3.91 -1.49
C ALA A 36 0.45 -4.72 -1.78
N HIS A 37 0.51 -5.59 -2.77
CA HIS A 37 -0.63 -6.44 -3.14
C HIS A 37 -0.84 -7.57 -2.11
N GLY A 38 -2.04 -8.18 -2.15
CA GLY A 38 -2.35 -9.35 -1.33
C GLY A 38 -1.75 -10.63 -1.89
N SER A 39 -1.70 -11.68 -1.07
CA SER A 39 -1.26 -13.03 -1.46
C SER A 39 -1.98 -13.51 -2.73
N GLY A 40 -1.21 -14.04 -3.70
CA GLY A 40 -1.74 -14.52 -4.98
C GLY A 40 -2.20 -13.42 -5.96
N SER A 41 -1.97 -12.14 -5.63
CA SER A 41 -2.15 -11.02 -6.54
C SER A 41 -0.80 -10.54 -7.10
N SER A 42 -0.81 -9.44 -7.85
CA SER A 42 0.38 -8.87 -8.48
C SER A 42 0.18 -7.38 -8.74
N ARG A 43 1.17 -6.72 -9.34
CA ARG A 43 1.06 -5.33 -9.83
C ARG A 43 -0.07 -5.11 -10.84
N PHE A 44 -0.60 -6.18 -11.44
CA PHE A 44 -1.71 -6.15 -12.40
C PHE A 44 -3.10 -6.25 -11.76
N SER A 45 -3.21 -6.20 -10.43
CA SER A 45 -4.49 -6.23 -9.73
C SER A 45 -5.41 -5.10 -10.22
N PRO A 46 -6.56 -5.39 -10.87
CA PRO A 46 -7.44 -4.36 -11.40
C PRO A 46 -7.92 -3.38 -10.33
N ARG A 47 -8.14 -3.88 -9.12
CA ARG A 47 -8.54 -3.09 -7.95
C ARG A 47 -7.46 -2.10 -7.52
N ASN A 48 -6.19 -2.53 -7.51
CA ASN A 48 -5.10 -1.63 -7.14
C ASN A 48 -4.79 -0.63 -8.26
N GLN A 49 -4.89 -1.05 -9.52
CA GLN A 49 -4.76 -0.15 -10.67
C GLN A 49 -5.85 0.94 -10.67
N TYR A 50 -7.08 0.58 -10.30
CA TYR A 50 -8.16 1.55 -10.13
C TYR A 50 -7.81 2.59 -9.04
N VAL A 51 -7.46 2.15 -7.83
CA VAL A 51 -7.08 3.07 -6.74
C VAL A 51 -5.88 3.93 -7.14
N ALA A 52 -4.86 3.35 -7.79
CA ALA A 52 -3.70 4.09 -8.26
C ALA A 52 -4.08 5.16 -9.30
N THR A 53 -5.03 4.86 -10.19
CA THR A 53 -5.54 5.84 -11.15
C THR A 53 -6.22 7.02 -10.45
N GLU A 54 -7.01 6.77 -9.41
CA GLU A 54 -7.64 7.85 -8.63
C GLU A 54 -6.60 8.68 -7.86
N LEU A 55 -5.56 8.05 -7.29
CA LEU A 55 -4.43 8.76 -6.68
C LEU A 55 -3.69 9.63 -7.70
N ASN A 56 -3.45 9.11 -8.90
CA ASN A 56 -2.80 9.87 -9.96
C ASN A 56 -3.63 11.08 -10.42
N ARG A 57 -4.96 10.98 -10.41
CA ARG A 57 -5.85 12.13 -10.69
C ARG A 57 -5.76 13.21 -9.61
N ALA A 58 -5.37 12.84 -8.39
CA ALA A 58 -5.06 13.76 -7.29
C ALA A 58 -3.56 14.19 -7.28
N SER A 59 -2.84 14.04 -8.39
CA SER A 59 -1.42 14.38 -8.53
C SER A 59 -0.45 13.59 -7.62
N ILE A 60 -0.91 12.47 -7.05
CA ILE A 60 -0.08 11.57 -6.23
C ILE A 60 0.56 10.52 -7.14
N GLY A 61 1.88 10.41 -7.07
CA GLY A 61 2.63 9.37 -7.76
C GLY A 61 2.34 7.98 -7.21
N THR A 62 2.47 6.94 -8.03
CA THR A 62 2.19 5.56 -7.61
C THR A 62 3.21 4.59 -8.16
N LEU A 63 3.61 3.62 -7.34
CA LEU A 63 4.39 2.45 -7.74
C LEU A 63 3.62 1.18 -7.40
N LEU A 64 3.09 0.50 -8.41
CA LEU A 64 2.56 -0.85 -8.24
C LEU A 64 3.68 -1.83 -8.51
N MET A 65 3.97 -2.73 -7.58
CA MET A 65 5.07 -3.68 -7.74
C MET A 65 4.66 -5.08 -7.34
N ASP A 66 5.32 -6.06 -7.91
CA ASP A 66 5.30 -7.43 -7.40
C ASP A 66 6.20 -7.49 -6.16
N LEU A 67 5.78 -8.22 -5.13
CA LEU A 67 6.55 -8.36 -3.88
C LEU A 67 7.47 -9.59 -3.87
N LEU A 68 7.30 -10.49 -4.84
CA LEU A 68 8.11 -11.68 -5.04
C LEU A 68 8.49 -11.75 -6.52
N SER A 69 9.69 -12.24 -6.82
CA SER A 69 10.07 -12.61 -8.18
C SER A 69 9.35 -13.88 -8.62
N GLU A 70 9.35 -14.15 -9.92
CA GLU A 70 8.77 -15.38 -10.48
C GLU A 70 9.44 -16.63 -9.92
N GLN A 71 10.74 -16.56 -9.60
CA GLN A 71 11.50 -17.66 -9.01
C GLN A 71 11.17 -17.89 -7.53
N GLU A 72 10.77 -16.85 -6.81
CA GLU A 72 10.39 -16.93 -5.39
C GLU A 72 8.94 -17.36 -5.21
N ASP A 73 8.06 -17.03 -6.16
CA ASP A 73 6.63 -17.30 -6.07
C ASP A 73 6.27 -18.78 -6.38
N THR A 74 6.83 -19.68 -5.56
CA THR A 74 6.74 -21.14 -5.72
C THR A 74 5.58 -21.78 -4.96
N GLY A 75 4.78 -20.99 -4.24
CA GLY A 75 3.65 -21.49 -3.47
C GLY A 75 3.19 -20.56 -2.35
N PRO A 76 2.37 -21.06 -1.41
CA PRO A 76 1.78 -20.24 -0.36
C PRO A 76 2.81 -19.66 0.63
N ALA A 77 3.84 -20.43 1.00
CA ALA A 77 4.74 -20.04 2.09
C ALA A 77 5.42 -18.67 1.89
N PRO A 78 6.07 -18.38 0.73
CA PRO A 78 6.64 -17.05 0.47
C PRO A 78 5.60 -15.92 0.47
N ARG A 79 4.37 -16.19 0.00
CA ARG A 79 3.29 -15.19 -0.07
C ARG A 79 2.73 -14.78 1.29
N PHE A 80 3.01 -15.55 2.34
CA PHE A 80 2.63 -15.26 3.72
C PHE A 80 3.83 -14.89 4.61
N ASP A 81 5.04 -14.83 4.05
CA ASP A 81 6.23 -14.35 4.76
C ASP A 81 6.22 -12.81 4.85
N ILE A 82 5.50 -12.28 5.83
CA ILE A 82 5.32 -10.84 6.01
C ILE A 82 6.66 -10.12 6.27
N GLU A 83 7.67 -10.81 6.83
CA GLU A 83 9.03 -10.28 6.98
C GLU A 83 9.65 -9.99 5.64
N LEU A 84 9.71 -11.01 4.77
CA LEU A 84 10.24 -10.88 3.42
C LEU A 84 9.51 -9.78 2.66
N LEU A 85 8.18 -9.82 2.61
CA LEU A 85 7.37 -8.86 1.85
C LEU A 85 7.60 -7.41 2.33
N ALA A 86 7.74 -7.20 3.64
CA ALA A 86 8.03 -5.89 4.21
C ALA A 86 9.42 -5.38 3.82
N VAL A 87 10.44 -6.25 3.86
CA VAL A 87 11.81 -5.90 3.42
C VAL A 87 11.83 -5.54 1.93
N ARG A 88 11.13 -6.30 1.09
CA ARG A 88 11.01 -6.01 -0.35
C ARG A 88 10.40 -4.63 -0.61
N LEU A 89 9.31 -4.31 0.09
CA LEU A 89 8.63 -3.02 -0.03
C LEU A 89 9.53 -1.86 0.42
N ALA A 90 10.23 -2.01 1.55
CA ALA A 90 11.19 -1.03 2.05
C ALA A 90 12.37 -0.80 1.09
N GLN A 91 12.93 -1.88 0.52
CA GLN A 91 14.01 -1.80 -0.46
C GLN A 91 13.57 -1.10 -1.76
N ALA A 92 12.37 -1.42 -2.24
CA ALA A 92 11.80 -0.74 -3.41
C ALA A 92 11.62 0.76 -3.16
N THR A 93 11.18 1.14 -1.96
CA THR A 93 11.00 2.53 -1.54
C THR A 93 12.33 3.29 -1.50
N ALA A 94 13.36 2.68 -0.90
CA ALA A 94 14.70 3.26 -0.90
C ALA A 94 15.26 3.43 -2.32
N TRP A 95 15.08 2.43 -3.18
CA TRP A 95 15.53 2.46 -4.57
C TRP A 95 14.84 3.57 -5.38
N ILE A 96 13.51 3.70 -5.27
CA ILE A 96 12.80 4.73 -6.04
C ILE A 96 13.12 6.12 -5.52
N SER A 97 13.26 6.29 -4.20
CA SER A 97 13.65 7.56 -3.57
C SER A 97 15.03 8.02 -4.05
N ALA A 98 16.01 7.12 -4.15
CA ALA A 98 17.36 7.46 -4.61
C ALA A 98 17.43 7.88 -6.08
N LYS A 99 16.41 7.55 -6.88
CA LYS A 99 16.32 7.91 -8.30
C LYS A 99 15.65 9.24 -8.57
N GLN A 100 14.96 9.81 -7.58
CA GLN A 100 14.30 11.10 -7.77
C GLN A 100 15.27 12.25 -7.50
N THR A 101 15.20 13.28 -8.34
CA THR A 101 15.96 14.52 -8.16
C THR A 101 15.34 15.44 -7.12
N THR A 102 14.01 15.34 -6.92
CA THR A 102 13.27 16.03 -5.87
C THR A 102 12.94 15.07 -4.74
N ARG A 103 12.90 15.61 -3.52
CA ARG A 103 12.45 14.85 -2.36
C ARG A 103 10.96 14.57 -2.49
N LEU A 104 10.57 13.30 -2.38
CA LEU A 104 9.17 12.88 -2.32
C LEU A 104 8.79 12.47 -0.90
N SER A 105 7.55 12.75 -0.51
CA SER A 105 6.88 12.14 0.63
C SER A 105 6.39 10.74 0.23
N PHE A 106 6.59 9.73 1.08
CA PHE A 106 6.24 8.35 0.75
C PHE A 106 5.07 7.83 1.60
N GLY A 107 4.12 7.18 0.93
CA GLY A 107 3.04 6.45 1.58
C GLY A 107 2.97 5.00 1.11
N TYR A 108 2.30 4.16 1.90
CA TYR A 108 2.03 2.76 1.51
C TYR A 108 0.54 2.49 1.39
N PHE A 109 0.17 1.78 0.33
CA PHE A 109 -1.14 1.20 0.17
C PHE A 109 -1.03 -0.33 0.20
N GLY A 110 -1.50 -0.94 1.28
CA GLY A 110 -1.49 -2.39 1.45
C GLY A 110 -2.87 -3.01 1.28
N ALA A 111 -2.98 -4.07 0.51
CA ALA A 111 -4.22 -4.82 0.29
C ALA A 111 -4.14 -6.22 0.90
N SER A 112 -5.17 -6.65 1.63
CA SER A 112 -5.18 -7.99 2.27
C SER A 112 -3.90 -8.23 3.10
N THR A 113 -3.13 -9.29 2.86
CA THR A 113 -1.84 -9.55 3.54
C THR A 113 -0.79 -8.46 3.28
N GLY A 114 -0.87 -7.74 2.16
CA GLY A 114 0.00 -6.61 1.85
C GLY A 114 -0.12 -5.45 2.86
N ALA A 115 -1.25 -5.35 3.58
CA ALA A 115 -1.40 -4.39 4.68
C ALA A 115 -0.42 -4.65 5.83
N ALA A 116 -0.24 -5.91 6.21
CA ALA A 116 0.73 -6.27 7.24
C ALA A 116 2.15 -5.93 6.78
N ALA A 117 2.48 -6.28 5.53
CA ALA A 117 3.77 -5.95 4.94
C ALA A 117 4.03 -4.44 4.91
N ALA A 118 3.03 -3.63 4.56
CA ALA A 118 3.12 -2.17 4.57
C ALA A 118 3.42 -1.59 5.96
N ILE A 119 2.68 -2.05 6.99
CA ILE A 119 2.87 -1.59 8.38
C ILE A 119 4.27 -1.97 8.88
N ARG A 120 4.71 -3.21 8.63
CA ARG A 120 6.05 -3.66 9.02
C ARG A 120 7.14 -2.92 8.25
N ALA A 121 6.98 -2.72 6.94
CA ALA A 121 7.92 -2.01 6.09
C ALA A 121 8.16 -0.58 6.59
N ALA A 122 7.13 0.10 7.10
CA ALA A 122 7.26 1.45 7.63
C ALA A 122 8.19 1.54 8.86
N ARG A 123 8.43 0.43 9.57
CA ARG A 123 9.39 0.38 10.70
C ARG A 123 10.83 0.11 10.27
N VAL A 124 11.02 -0.58 9.15
CA VAL A 124 12.36 -1.00 8.68
C VAL A 124 12.85 -0.20 7.48
N SER A 125 12.00 0.65 6.89
CA SER A 125 12.36 1.53 5.78
C SER A 125 13.40 2.56 6.20
N SER A 126 14.44 2.72 5.37
CA SER A 126 15.42 3.81 5.52
C SER A 126 14.87 5.16 5.06
N VAL A 127 13.79 5.16 4.30
CA VAL A 127 13.04 6.34 3.86
C VAL A 127 11.82 6.50 4.78
N PRO A 128 11.59 7.70 5.37
CA PRO A 128 10.41 7.94 6.20
C PRO A 128 9.12 7.65 5.43
N ILE A 129 8.21 6.90 6.08
CA ILE A 129 6.87 6.63 5.57
C ILE A 129 5.89 7.51 6.33
N GLU A 130 5.17 8.35 5.61
CA GLU A 130 4.37 9.44 6.16
C GLU A 130 2.87 9.11 6.19
N ALA A 131 2.43 8.05 5.51
CA ALA A 131 1.05 7.56 5.59
C ALA A 131 0.91 6.10 5.15
N ILE A 132 -0.05 5.39 5.74
CA ILE A 132 -0.40 4.01 5.37
C ILE A 132 -1.92 3.91 5.18
N VAL A 133 -2.34 3.20 4.13
CA VAL A 133 -3.73 2.78 3.92
C VAL A 133 -3.77 1.26 3.79
N SER A 134 -4.62 0.62 4.60
CA SER A 134 -4.90 -0.82 4.58
C SER A 134 -6.30 -1.06 4.01
N ARG A 135 -6.42 -1.74 2.86
CA ARG A 135 -7.72 -2.10 2.25
C ARG A 135 -8.02 -3.58 2.44
N GLY A 136 -9.10 -3.88 3.16
CA GLY A 136 -9.53 -5.26 3.46
C GLY A 136 -8.39 -6.07 4.07
N GLY A 137 -7.52 -5.40 4.82
CA GLY A 137 -6.21 -5.88 5.19
C GLY A 137 -6.23 -6.83 6.37
N ARG A 138 -5.10 -7.51 6.58
CA ARG A 138 -4.80 -8.28 7.79
C ARG A 138 -3.71 -7.60 8.62
N PRO A 139 -3.93 -6.36 9.12
CA PRO A 139 -2.90 -5.62 9.86
C PRO A 139 -2.46 -6.33 11.14
N ASP A 140 -3.30 -7.22 11.68
CA ASP A 140 -2.99 -8.11 12.80
C ASP A 140 -1.74 -8.98 12.55
N LEU A 141 -1.47 -9.35 11.29
CA LEU A 141 -0.30 -10.13 10.91
C LEU A 141 1.01 -9.32 10.96
N ALA A 142 0.95 -8.01 11.19
CA ALA A 142 2.15 -7.19 11.33
C ALA A 142 2.91 -7.48 12.64
N GLY A 143 2.25 -8.06 13.64
CA GLY A 143 2.76 -8.20 14.99
C GLY A 143 2.35 -7.04 15.90
N ARG A 144 2.04 -7.35 17.16
CA ARG A 144 1.52 -6.37 18.13
C ARG A 144 2.53 -5.27 18.47
N ASP A 145 3.79 -5.64 18.57
CA ASP A 145 4.93 -4.76 18.80
C ASP A 145 5.11 -3.76 17.66
N VAL A 146 4.99 -4.22 16.41
CA VAL A 146 5.06 -3.35 15.23
C VAL A 146 3.87 -2.40 15.19
N LEU A 147 2.65 -2.89 15.44
CA LEU A 147 1.43 -2.08 15.47
C LEU A 147 1.52 -0.97 16.53
N ALA A 148 2.02 -1.28 17.72
CA ALA A 148 2.21 -0.27 18.77
C ALA A 148 3.31 0.75 18.42
N ALA A 149 4.34 0.34 17.69
CA ALA A 149 5.50 1.19 17.39
C ALA A 149 5.40 1.96 16.06
N VAL A 150 4.44 1.68 15.17
CA VAL A 150 4.36 2.37 13.87
C VAL A 150 3.93 3.82 14.08
N ASN A 151 4.73 4.76 13.58
CA ASN A 151 4.48 6.20 13.72
C ASN A 151 3.68 6.79 12.55
N ALA A 152 3.69 6.12 11.39
CA ALA A 152 3.04 6.58 10.18
C ALA A 152 1.50 6.58 10.38
N PRO A 153 0.82 7.72 10.14
CA PRO A 153 -0.62 7.79 10.14
C PRO A 153 -1.27 6.67 9.33
N THR A 154 -2.10 5.84 9.98
CA THR A 154 -2.63 4.61 9.39
C THR A 154 -4.16 4.63 9.29
N LEU A 155 -4.67 4.50 8.06
CA LEU A 155 -6.09 4.29 7.78
C LEU A 155 -6.37 2.81 7.49
N LEU A 156 -7.33 2.25 8.21
CA LEU A 156 -7.86 0.91 7.96
C LEU A 156 -9.22 1.04 7.25
N VAL A 157 -9.39 0.41 6.08
CA VAL A 157 -10.64 0.39 5.31
C VAL A 157 -11.11 -1.04 5.15
N VAL A 158 -12.28 -1.36 5.69
CA VAL A 158 -12.84 -2.72 5.72
C VAL A 158 -14.23 -2.79 5.09
N GLY A 159 -14.56 -3.90 4.46
CA GLY A 159 -15.89 -4.13 3.91
C GLY A 159 -16.89 -4.46 5.00
N GLY A 160 -18.08 -3.85 4.96
CA GLY A 160 -19.13 -4.00 5.98
C GLY A 160 -19.74 -5.41 6.05
N LEU A 161 -19.58 -6.22 5.00
CA LEU A 161 -20.00 -7.62 4.96
C LEU A 161 -18.86 -8.59 5.31
N ASP A 162 -17.64 -8.10 5.51
CA ASP A 162 -16.47 -8.91 5.85
C ASP A 162 -16.25 -8.94 7.38
N VAL A 163 -17.20 -9.56 8.08
CA VAL A 163 -17.31 -9.52 9.55
C VAL A 163 -16.03 -10.00 10.26
N ASN A 164 -15.38 -11.04 9.73
CA ASN A 164 -14.14 -11.56 10.30
C ASN A 164 -12.99 -10.55 10.16
N VAL A 165 -12.90 -9.87 9.02
CA VAL A 165 -11.86 -8.86 8.79
C VAL A 165 -12.14 -7.58 9.60
N ILE A 166 -13.40 -7.24 9.87
CA ILE A 166 -13.75 -6.13 10.76
C ILE A 166 -13.19 -6.35 12.17
N GLU A 167 -13.36 -7.53 12.74
CA GLU A 167 -12.89 -7.83 14.11
C GLU A 167 -11.38 -7.72 14.22
N VAL A 168 -10.63 -8.37 13.33
CA VAL A 168 -9.15 -8.30 13.35
C VAL A 168 -8.63 -6.87 13.09
N ASN A 169 -9.32 -6.06 12.28
CA ASN A 169 -8.95 -4.67 12.08
C ASN A 169 -9.27 -3.80 13.30
N ARG A 170 -10.35 -4.09 14.05
CA ARG A 170 -10.64 -3.40 15.32
C ARG A 170 -9.58 -3.72 16.38
N GLU A 171 -9.13 -4.97 16.46
CA GLU A 171 -8.06 -5.37 17.36
C GLU A 171 -6.74 -4.67 17.01
N ALA A 172 -6.35 -4.69 15.73
CA ALA A 172 -5.16 -3.98 15.28
C ALA A 172 -5.30 -2.46 15.50
N PHE A 173 -6.46 -1.88 15.23
CA PHE A 173 -6.75 -0.47 15.47
C PHE A 173 -6.56 -0.09 16.93
N ALA A 174 -6.95 -0.94 17.88
CA ALA A 174 -6.77 -0.67 19.30
C ALA A 174 -5.28 -0.61 19.69
N LEU A 175 -4.40 -1.32 18.99
CA LEU A 175 -2.95 -1.36 19.24
C LEU A 175 -2.19 -0.19 18.62
N LEU A 176 -2.68 0.41 17.54
CA LEU A 176 -2.01 1.55 16.89
C LEU A 176 -1.93 2.76 17.83
N GLU A 177 -0.76 3.36 18.00
CA GLU A 177 -0.58 4.58 18.82
C GLU A 177 -0.42 5.86 17.98
N CYS A 178 -0.25 5.73 16.67
CA CYS A 178 -0.18 6.84 15.71
C CYS A 178 -1.56 7.45 15.39
N PRO A 179 -1.62 8.59 14.69
CA PRO A 179 -2.86 9.07 14.08
C PRO A 179 -3.50 7.96 13.24
N LYS A 180 -4.74 7.60 13.55
CA LYS A 180 -5.38 6.42 12.99
C LYS A 180 -6.86 6.66 12.73
N ASP A 181 -7.39 5.97 11.73
CA ASP A 181 -8.83 5.91 11.48
C ASP A 181 -9.25 4.52 10.97
N LEU A 182 -10.51 4.14 11.19
CA LEU A 182 -11.10 2.88 10.74
C LEU A 182 -12.43 3.17 10.05
N VAL A 183 -12.47 2.90 8.75
CA VAL A 183 -13.65 3.08 7.91
C VAL A 183 -14.24 1.73 7.54
N ILE A 184 -15.54 1.56 7.82
CA ILE A 184 -16.33 0.41 7.39
C ILE A 184 -17.17 0.83 6.18
N VAL A 185 -16.94 0.22 5.02
CA VAL A 185 -17.69 0.51 3.78
C VAL A 185 -18.97 -0.34 3.74
N PRO A 186 -20.17 0.26 3.84
CA PRO A 186 -21.42 -0.51 3.88
C PRO A 186 -21.63 -1.34 2.61
N GLY A 187 -22.13 -2.57 2.77
CA GLY A 187 -22.46 -3.45 1.65
C GLY A 187 -21.26 -4.05 0.90
N ALA A 188 -20.03 -3.74 1.29
CA ALA A 188 -18.83 -4.27 0.63
C ALA A 188 -18.39 -5.61 1.22
N THR A 189 -18.05 -6.57 0.36
CA THR A 189 -17.34 -7.80 0.74
C THR A 189 -15.82 -7.59 0.74
N HIS A 190 -15.05 -8.67 0.97
CA HIS A 190 -13.59 -8.65 1.12
C HIS A 190 -12.85 -7.90 -0.01
N LEU A 191 -13.35 -8.02 -1.24
CA LEU A 191 -12.69 -7.47 -2.43
C LEU A 191 -13.26 -6.14 -2.90
N PHE A 192 -14.33 -5.63 -2.28
CA PHE A 192 -15.02 -4.39 -2.66
C PHE A 192 -15.46 -4.41 -4.13
N GLU A 193 -16.13 -5.49 -4.55
CA GLU A 193 -16.59 -5.67 -5.94
C GLU A 193 -18.01 -5.16 -6.16
N GLU A 194 -18.72 -4.87 -5.08
CA GLU A 194 -20.07 -4.31 -5.14
C GLU A 194 -20.04 -2.86 -5.66
N PRO A 195 -21.09 -2.42 -6.38
CA PRO A 195 -21.12 -1.09 -6.99
C PRO A 195 -20.82 0.03 -5.99
N GLY A 196 -19.87 0.92 -6.32
CA GLY A 196 -19.52 2.09 -5.50
C GLY A 196 -18.57 1.82 -4.34
N THR A 197 -18.26 0.55 -4.04
CA THR A 197 -17.47 0.20 -2.85
C THR A 197 -15.98 0.42 -3.05
N LEU A 198 -15.42 0.08 -4.22
CA LEU A 198 -14.03 0.37 -4.55
C LEU A 198 -13.79 1.86 -4.76
N GLU A 199 -14.77 2.58 -5.30
CA GLU A 199 -14.78 4.03 -5.43
C GLU A 199 -14.72 4.71 -4.05
N ALA A 200 -15.47 4.17 -3.08
CA ALA A 200 -15.37 4.61 -1.70
C ALA A 200 -13.97 4.38 -1.11
N VAL A 201 -13.38 3.20 -1.31
CA VAL A 201 -11.99 2.92 -0.90
C VAL A 201 -11.03 3.93 -1.51
N ALA A 202 -11.10 4.16 -2.82
CA ALA A 202 -10.20 5.07 -3.53
C ALA A 202 -10.33 6.50 -3.00
N ARG A 203 -11.56 6.98 -2.78
CA ARG A 203 -11.81 8.29 -2.19
C ARG A 203 -11.20 8.44 -0.79
N HIS A 204 -11.39 7.44 0.09
CA HIS A 204 -10.80 7.47 1.41
C HIS A 204 -9.26 7.42 1.36
N ALA A 205 -8.68 6.64 0.46
CA ALA A 205 -7.24 6.57 0.26
C ALA A 205 -6.67 7.92 -0.23
N VAL A 206 -7.29 8.54 -1.24
CA VAL A 206 -6.91 9.87 -1.75
C VAL A 206 -6.92 10.90 -0.62
N GLN A 207 -8.04 11.01 0.11
CA GLN A 207 -8.16 11.97 1.21
C GLN A 207 -7.12 11.76 2.31
N TRP A 208 -6.79 10.51 2.62
CA TRP A 208 -5.77 10.19 3.60
C TRP A 208 -4.39 10.62 3.13
N PHE A 209 -4.01 10.26 1.90
CA PHE A 209 -2.69 10.60 1.37
C PHE A 209 -2.52 12.09 1.11
N GLU A 210 -3.54 12.79 0.60
CA GLU A 210 -3.50 14.26 0.46
C GLU A 210 -3.25 14.96 1.80
N ARG A 211 -3.89 14.46 2.87
CA ARG A 211 -3.75 15.02 4.22
C ARG A 211 -2.34 14.87 4.78
N TYR A 212 -1.69 13.73 4.54
CA TYR A 212 -0.45 13.36 5.24
C TYR A 212 0.82 13.44 4.39
N LEU A 213 0.73 13.33 3.07
CA LEU A 213 1.89 13.41 2.19
C LEU A 213 2.15 14.83 1.65
N GLY A 214 1.19 15.74 1.83
CA GLY A 214 1.21 17.08 1.24
C GLY A 214 0.88 17.06 -0.25
N ALA A 215 0.30 18.16 -0.73
CA ALA A 215 0.01 18.41 -2.15
C ALA A 215 1.11 19.29 -2.78
#